data_AF-A0A947AU35-F1
#
_entry.id   AF-A0A947AU35-F1
#
_cell.length_a   1.000
_cell.length_b   1.000
_cell.length_c   1.000
_cell.angle_alpha   90.00
_cell.angle_beta   90.00
_cell.angle_gamma   90.00
#
_symmetry.space_group_name_H-M   'P 1'
#
loop_
_entity.id
_entity.type
_entity.pdbx_description
1 polymer ?
#
loop_
_entity_poly.entity_id
_entity_poly.type
_entity_poly.pdbx_seq_one_letter_code
_entity_poly.pdbx_strand_id
1 'polypeptide(L)'
;EKLVDGWLSTYLKGLDQLLIRGGGEYFADNQLTVADLRAFIQMRSLSSGILDYVPTDIVQRAAPGLFGHQERISADPRVRAYYATRS
;
A
#
# COMPACT_ATOMS: atom_id res chain seq x y z
N GLU A 1 -5.91 -11.20 -17.12
CA GLU A 1 -7.05 -10.26 -17.13
C GLU A 1 -8.00 -10.43 -15.93
N LYS A 2 -8.65 -11.58 -15.69
CA LYS A 2 -9.60 -11.77 -14.55
C LYS A 2 -9.06 -11.50 -13.14
N LEU A 3 -7.75 -11.55 -12.91
CA LEU A 3 -7.13 -11.31 -11.60
C LEU A 3 -7.20 -9.83 -11.19
N VAL A 4 -6.93 -8.93 -12.13
CA VAL A 4 -6.88 -7.48 -11.88
C VAL A 4 -8.30 -6.93 -11.76
N ASP A 5 -9.21 -7.34 -12.64
CA ASP A 5 -10.63 -6.91 -12.61
C ASP A 5 -11.50 -7.74 -11.65
N GLY A 6 -10.89 -8.68 -10.92
CA GLY A 6 -11.57 -9.57 -9.99
C GLY A 6 -11.15 -9.36 -8.54
N TRP A 7 -10.66 -10.43 -7.91
CA TRP A 7 -10.40 -10.44 -6.48
C TRP A 7 -9.35 -9.40 -6.04
N LEU A 8 -8.30 -9.15 -6.83
CA LEU A 8 -7.27 -8.18 -6.43
C LEU A 8 -7.86 -6.77 -6.24
N SER A 9 -8.67 -6.30 -7.19
CA SER A 9 -9.34 -5.01 -7.06
C SER A 9 -10.31 -4.97 -5.87
N THR A 10 -11.08 -6.03 -5.63
CA THR A 10 -11.97 -6.12 -4.46
C THR A 10 -11.20 -6.07 -3.15
N TYR A 11 -10.07 -6.78 -3.07
CA TYR A 11 -9.20 -6.77 -1.90
C TYR A 11 -8.62 -5.38 -1.65
N LEU A 12 -8.06 -4.74 -2.68
CA LEU A 12 -7.50 -3.38 -2.58
C LEU A 12 -8.55 -2.38 -2.12
N LYS A 13 -9.74 -2.39 -2.73
CA LYS A 13 -10.87 -1.54 -2.31
C LYS A 13 -11.29 -1.80 -0.87
N GLY A 14 -11.36 -3.06 -0.45
CA GLY A 14 -11.71 -3.42 0.92
C GLY A 14 -10.70 -2.92 1.95
N LEU A 15 -9.41 -3.05 1.63
CA LEU A 15 -8.32 -2.58 2.47
C LEU A 15 -8.26 -1.04 2.53
N ASP A 16 -8.55 -0.35 1.43
CA ASP A 16 -8.70 1.11 1.36
C ASP A 16 -9.83 1.60 2.26
N GLN A 17 -10.99 0.93 2.21
CA GLN A 17 -12.11 1.22 3.09
C GLN A 17 -11.78 0.98 4.56
N LEU A 18 -10.99 -0.05 4.87
CA LEU A 18 -10.52 -0.31 6.24
C LEU A 18 -9.65 0.85 6.75
N LEU A 19 -8.70 1.31 5.93
CA LEU A 19 -7.85 2.46 6.25
C LEU A 19 -8.68 3.72 6.47
N ILE A 20 -9.61 4.03 5.56
CA ILE A 20 -10.49 5.21 5.66
C ILE A 20 -11.33 5.17 6.94
N ARG A 21 -11.91 4.01 7.28
CA ARG A 21 -12.67 3.83 8.53
C ARG A 21 -11.83 4.04 9.78
N GLY A 22 -10.52 3.76 9.70
CA GLY A 22 -9.54 4.01 10.77
C GLY A 22 -9.03 5.45 10.85
N GLY A 23 -9.51 6.37 10.01
CA GLY A 23 -9.07 7.77 9.99
C GLY A 23 -8.17 8.14 8.81
N GLY A 24 -7.82 7.18 7.95
CA GLY A 24 -7.17 7.44 6.65
C GLY A 24 -5.65 7.68 6.68
N GLU A 25 -5.06 7.87 7.87
CA GLU A 25 -3.62 8.15 8.01
C GLU A 25 -2.79 6.90 8.31
N TYR A 26 -3.24 6.11 9.28
CA TYR A 26 -2.63 4.87 9.75
C TYR A 26 -3.72 3.82 10.01
N PHE A 27 -3.36 2.54 9.97
CA PHE A 27 -4.32 1.46 10.22
C PHE A 27 -4.75 1.35 11.69
N ALA A 28 -3.90 1.77 12.63
CA ALA A 28 -4.18 1.67 14.05
C ALA A 28 -3.45 2.77 14.83
N ASP A 29 -4.01 3.14 15.98
CA ASP A 29 -3.38 3.96 17.02
C ASP A 29 -2.87 5.35 16.57
N ASN A 30 -3.36 5.84 15.41
CA ASN A 30 -2.96 7.11 14.80
C ASN A 30 -1.42 7.30 14.68
N GLN A 31 -0.68 6.20 14.56
CA GLN A 31 0.77 6.23 14.40
C GLN A 31 1.24 5.06 13.54
N LEU A 32 2.49 5.13 13.07
CA LEU A 32 3.09 4.04 12.32
C LEU A 32 3.16 2.76 13.18
N THR A 33 2.46 1.72 12.76
CA THR A 33 2.48 0.39 13.37
C THR A 33 3.01 -0.67 12.41
N VAL A 34 3.12 -1.91 12.89
CA VAL A 34 3.47 -3.07 12.05
C VAL A 34 2.42 -3.31 10.94
N ALA A 35 1.15 -2.97 11.18
CA ALA A 35 0.10 -3.09 10.16
C ALA A 35 0.40 -2.19 8.94
N ASP A 36 0.86 -0.96 9.20
CA ASP A 36 1.24 0.00 8.16
C ASP A 36 2.46 -0.47 7.38
N LEU A 37 3.49 -0.99 8.06
CA LEU A 37 4.68 -1.53 7.40
C LEU A 37 4.34 -2.73 6.51
N ARG A 38 3.44 -3.61 6.98
CA ARG A 38 3.00 -4.77 6.20
C ARG A 38 2.23 -4.34 4.95
N ALA A 39 1.29 -3.41 5.10
CA ALA A 39 0.52 -2.87 3.99
C ALA A 39 1.46 -2.16 2.98
N PHE A 40 2.38 -1.33 3.48
CA PHE A 40 3.37 -0.64 2.66
C PHE A 40 4.19 -1.58 1.77
N ILE A 41 4.75 -2.65 2.35
CA ILE A 41 5.55 -3.62 1.57
C ILE A 41 4.69 -4.30 0.50
N GLN A 42 3.44 -4.63 0.83
CA GLN A 42 2.53 -5.28 -0.11
C GLN A 42 2.17 -4.35 -1.28
N MET A 43 1.80 -3.10 -1.00
CA MET A 43 1.47 -2.12 -2.05
C MET A 43 2.69 -1.81 -2.92
N ARG A 44 3.87 -1.63 -2.30
CA ARG A 44 5.13 -1.41 -3.01
C ARG A 44 5.47 -2.56 -3.96
N SER A 45 5.23 -3.81 -3.53
CA SER A 45 5.43 -4.98 -4.39
C SER A 45 4.48 -4.98 -5.59
N LEU A 46 3.20 -4.69 -5.38
CA LEU A 46 2.20 -4.57 -6.45
C LEU A 46 2.55 -3.46 -7.46
N SER A 47 3.12 -2.35 -6.98
CA SER A 47 3.55 -1.24 -7.83
C SER A 47 4.96 -1.39 -8.43
N SER A 48 5.72 -2.43 -8.07
CA SER A 48 7.12 -2.60 -8.52
C SER A 48 7.27 -3.08 -9.96
N GLY A 49 6.21 -3.62 -10.56
CA GLY A 49 6.26 -4.22 -11.90
C GLY A 49 6.85 -5.63 -11.93
N ILE A 50 7.13 -6.23 -10.77
CA ILE A 50 7.66 -7.61 -10.69
C ILE A 50 6.61 -8.70 -11.02
N LEU A 51 5.33 -8.34 -10.98
CA LEU A 51 4.22 -9.26 -11.26
C LEU A 51 3.78 -9.10 -12.71
N ASP A 52 4.04 -10.13 -13.52
CA ASP A 52 3.56 -10.16 -14.90
C ASP A 52 2.05 -9.94 -14.97
N TYR A 53 1.61 -9.14 -15.95
CA TYR A 53 0.21 -8.83 -16.20
C TYR A 53 -0.53 -8.03 -15.10
N VAL A 54 0.18 -7.56 -14.06
CA VAL A 54 -0.37 -6.62 -13.08
C VAL A 54 0.11 -5.21 -13.40
N PRO A 55 -0.80 -4.27 -13.73
CA PRO A 55 -0.41 -2.88 -13.94
C PRO A 55 0.21 -2.27 -12.68
N THR A 56 1.30 -1.54 -12.83
CA THR A 56 2.02 -0.90 -11.70
C THR A 56 1.20 0.19 -11.01
N ASP A 57 0.23 0.74 -11.72
CA ASP A 57 -0.71 1.76 -11.26
C ASP A 57 -1.97 1.17 -10.58
N ILE A 58 -2.04 -0.15 -10.40
CA ILE A 58 -3.26 -0.81 -9.89
C ILE A 58 -3.67 -0.31 -8.51
N VAL A 59 -2.70 -0.06 -7.61
CA VAL A 59 -2.97 0.47 -6.27
C VAL A 59 -3.55 1.88 -6.37
N GLN A 60 -2.94 2.75 -7.19
CA GLN A 60 -3.42 4.11 -7.41
C GLN A 60 -4.85 4.14 -7.98
N ARG A 61 -5.16 3.27 -8.95
CA ARG A 61 -6.48 3.22 -9.59
C ARG A 61 -7.56 2.58 -8.72
N ALA A 62 -7.24 1.48 -8.02
CA ALA A 62 -8.23 0.71 -7.27
C ALA A 62 -8.39 1.16 -5.82
N ALA A 63 -7.36 1.75 -5.21
CA ALA A 63 -7.28 2.11 -3.80
C ALA A 63 -6.42 3.37 -3.56
N PRO A 64 -6.91 4.56 -3.99
CA PRO A 64 -6.13 5.79 -3.91
C PRO A 64 -5.74 6.19 -2.48
N GLY A 65 -6.53 5.84 -1.46
CA GLY A 65 -6.16 6.09 -0.06
C GLY A 65 -4.96 5.23 0.38
N LEU A 66 -4.92 3.95 0.00
CA LEU A 66 -3.76 3.08 0.21
C LEU A 66 -2.52 3.56 -0.56
N PHE A 67 -2.70 4.11 -1.76
CA PHE A 67 -1.59 4.70 -2.49
C PHE A 67 -0.99 5.89 -1.73
N GLY A 68 -1.84 6.82 -1.24
CA GLY A 68 -1.37 7.92 -0.41
C GLY A 68 -0.75 7.47 0.92
N HIS A 69 -1.28 6.41 1.54
CA HIS A 69 -0.67 5.76 2.70
C HIS A 69 0.71 5.21 2.39
N GLN A 70 0.87 4.49 1.27
CA GLN A 70 2.16 3.97 0.82
C GLN A 70 3.19 5.09 0.66
N GLU A 71 2.81 6.20 0.03
CA GLU A 71 3.69 7.36 -0.14
C GLU A 71 4.11 7.94 1.22
N ARG A 72 3.16 8.09 2.15
CA ARG A 72 3.44 8.55 3.52
C ARG A 72 4.43 7.64 4.24
N ILE A 73 4.22 6.32 4.21
CA ILE A 73 5.12 5.36 4.89
C ILE A 73 6.49 5.33 4.21
N SER A 74 6.54 5.44 2.87
CA SER A 74 7.81 5.55 2.14
C SER A 74 8.61 6.78 2.52
N ALA A 75 7.94 7.87 2.90
CA ALA A 75 8.57 9.12 3.32
C ALA A 75 8.99 9.14 4.80
N ASP A 76 8.51 8.20 5.63
CA ASP A 76 8.85 8.14 7.06
C ASP A 76 10.38 8.02 7.25
N PRO A 77 11.01 8.87 8.09
CA PRO A 77 12.47 8.86 8.28
C PRO A 77 13.04 7.50 8.69
N ARG A 78 12.29 6.71 9.48
CA ARG A 78 12.73 5.38 9.93
C ARG A 78 12.75 4.39 8.79
N VAL A 79 11.74 4.45 7.92
CA VAL A 79 11.66 3.61 6.71
C VAL A 79 12.76 3.99 5.73
N ARG A 80 12.98 5.29 5.49
CA ARG A 80 14.06 5.79 4.64
C ARG A 80 15.44 5.36 5.16
N ALA A 81 15.70 5.51 6.46
CA ALA A 81 16.94 5.10 7.09
C ALA A 81 17.19 3.59 6.92
N TYR A 82 16.15 2.76 7.10
CA TYR A 82 16.24 1.32 6.89
C TYR A 82 16.67 0.96 5.46
N TYR A 83 16.02 1.54 4.44
CA TYR A 83 16.36 1.25 3.04
C TYR A 83 17.71 1.84 2.60
N ALA A 84 18.16 2.94 3.19
CA ALA A 84 19.49 3.50 2.93
C ALA A 84 20.64 2.55 3.34
N THR A 85 20.39 1.59 4.24
CA THR A 85 21.38 0.57 4.63
C THR A 85 21.37 -0.67 3.74
N ARG A 86 20.45 -0.76 2.78
CA ARG A 86 20.17 -1.96 1.97
C ARG A 86 20.12 -1.65 0.46
N SER A 87 20.49 -0.43 0.08
CA SER A 87 20.70 0.03 -1.30
C SER A 87 22.07 -0.37 -1.82
#